data_AF-A0A2L0EU40-F1
#
_entry.id   AF-A0A2L0EU40-F1
#
_cell.length_a   1.000
_cell.length_b   1.000
_cell.length_c   1.000
_cell.angle_alpha   90.00
_cell.angle_beta   90.00
_cell.angle_gamma   90.00
#
_symmetry.space_group_name_H-M   'P 1'
#
loop_
_entity.id
_entity.type
_entity.pdbx_description
1 polymer ?
#
loop_
_entity_poly.entity_id
_entity_poly.type
_entity_poly.pdbx_seq_one_letter_code
_entity_poly.pdbx_strand_id
1 'polypeptide(L)'
;MIQAFAHAYKPDTRTLTASVRFGKHQRDIVVHGDRVGDIDRAGRPRFSEPAPIEVVPIRYDYAYGGVDLTALGRNGDLLAQFAQDARRGTDLLADTVYHYPRNPCGYGYLMELDAESFAGRPIPNLEFPFDPLTPQRLAVGKPFRWIHAPLPAGWDYQSMAWFPRLAYLGLAPSCQSDGKLPAEVERGWAARDVLSIPPLYQDPGAPLRLEYAQVASPGMSVSDLAPDVYFELRNVHPNRQVYSFHLPGEVPRVTLELAPGRALTEAESHLCSVVVRPVPGEVVVVWSARAPVALDLTEEQMSNLRREVRWTSAPR
;
A
#
# COMPACT_ATOMS: atom_id res chain seq x y z
N MET A 1 -3.62 -0.54 -8.65
CA MET A 1 -4.34 -0.44 -7.36
C MET A 1 -5.81 -0.75 -7.59
N ILE A 2 -6.52 -1.19 -6.55
CA ILE A 2 -7.94 -1.53 -6.62
C ILE A 2 -8.67 -0.80 -5.50
N GLN A 3 -9.61 0.05 -5.89
CA GLN A 3 -10.45 0.84 -5.01
C GLN A 3 -11.80 0.13 -4.89
N ALA A 4 -11.97 -0.63 -3.81
CA ALA A 4 -13.07 -1.57 -3.67
C ALA A 4 -13.68 -1.55 -2.26
N PHE A 5 -14.90 -2.04 -2.20
CA PHE A 5 -15.61 -2.36 -0.97
C PHE A 5 -15.90 -3.87 -0.99
N ALA A 6 -15.76 -4.53 0.16
CA ALA A 6 -16.15 -5.91 0.35
C ALA A 6 -17.66 -6.00 0.63
N HIS A 7 -18.35 -6.90 -0.08
CA HIS A 7 -19.80 -7.07 0.03
C HIS A 7 -20.17 -8.49 0.42
N ALA A 8 -21.06 -8.63 1.39
CA ALA A 8 -21.71 -9.89 1.74
C ALA A 8 -22.97 -10.12 0.89
N TYR A 9 -23.20 -11.36 0.43
CA TYR A 9 -24.39 -11.73 -0.36
C TYR A 9 -25.43 -12.53 0.44
N LYS A 10 -25.05 -13.00 1.63
CA LYS A 10 -25.95 -13.71 2.54
C LYS A 10 -26.17 -12.86 3.78
N PRO A 11 -27.42 -12.75 4.27
CA PRO A 11 -27.68 -12.20 5.60
C PRO A 11 -26.79 -12.89 6.64
N ASP A 12 -26.39 -12.15 7.67
CA ASP A 12 -25.57 -12.64 8.79
C ASP A 12 -24.14 -13.10 8.42
N THR A 13 -23.64 -12.80 7.23
CA THR A 13 -22.23 -13.06 6.88
C THR A 13 -21.32 -12.20 7.76
N ARG A 14 -20.58 -12.82 8.68
CA ARG A 14 -19.66 -12.11 9.61
C ARG A 14 -18.21 -12.07 9.13
N THR A 15 -17.87 -12.94 8.19
CA THR A 15 -16.52 -13.05 7.63
C THR A 15 -16.62 -13.53 6.19
N LEU A 16 -15.82 -12.95 5.30
CA LEU A 16 -15.69 -13.35 3.91
C LEU A 16 -14.27 -13.12 3.41
N THR A 17 -13.93 -13.64 2.25
CA THR A 17 -12.66 -13.34 1.57
C THR A 17 -12.91 -12.49 0.35
N ALA A 18 -12.37 -11.28 0.31
CA ALA A 18 -12.29 -10.51 -0.92
C ALA A 18 -11.06 -10.98 -1.71
N SER A 19 -11.21 -11.21 -3.01
CA SER A 19 -10.11 -11.66 -3.87
C SER A 19 -9.98 -10.83 -5.15
N VAL A 20 -8.75 -10.65 -5.60
CA VAL A 20 -8.40 -10.20 -6.95
C VAL A 20 -7.46 -11.20 -7.61
N ARG A 21 -7.78 -11.60 -8.84
CA ARG A 21 -6.89 -12.34 -9.73
C ARG A 21 -6.70 -11.60 -11.05
N PHE A 22 -5.46 -11.52 -11.53
CA PHE A 22 -5.11 -11.00 -12.84
C PHE A 22 -3.80 -11.63 -13.34
N GLY A 23 -3.80 -12.15 -14.56
CA GLY A 23 -2.68 -12.95 -15.07
C GLY A 23 -2.33 -14.10 -14.10
N LYS A 24 -1.05 -14.18 -13.68
CA LYS A 24 -0.57 -15.14 -12.68
C LYS A 24 -0.70 -14.66 -11.23
N HIS A 25 -1.19 -13.44 -11.01
CA HIS A 25 -1.22 -12.79 -9.71
C HIS A 25 -2.57 -13.02 -9.04
N GLN A 26 -2.55 -13.39 -7.75
CA GLN A 26 -3.73 -13.48 -6.90
C GLN A 26 -3.45 -12.82 -5.55
N ARG A 27 -4.39 -12.02 -5.06
CA ARG A 27 -4.36 -11.43 -3.72
C ARG A 27 -5.70 -11.59 -3.04
N ASP A 28 -5.65 -12.01 -1.78
CA ASP A 28 -6.80 -12.29 -0.95
C ASP A 28 -6.69 -11.47 0.33
N ILE A 29 -7.83 -10.95 0.79
CA ILE A 29 -7.98 -10.28 2.08
C ILE A 29 -9.15 -10.95 2.79
N VAL A 30 -8.93 -11.40 4.03
CA VAL A 30 -10.02 -11.80 4.92
C VAL A 30 -10.64 -10.54 5.48
N VAL A 31 -11.95 -10.45 5.34
CA VAL A 31 -12.76 -9.32 5.78
C VAL A 31 -13.65 -9.80 6.91
N HIS A 32 -13.50 -9.18 8.07
CA HIS A 32 -14.34 -9.38 9.24
C HIS A 32 -15.32 -8.20 9.36
N GLY A 33 -16.54 -8.47 9.84
CA GLY A 33 -17.38 -7.40 10.36
C GLY A 33 -16.78 -6.80 11.64
N ASP A 34 -17.44 -5.80 12.19
CA ASP A 34 -16.90 -5.05 13.32
C ASP A 34 -16.66 -5.93 14.53
N ARG A 35 -15.48 -5.75 15.13
CA ARG A 35 -15.00 -6.48 16.31
C ARG A 35 -14.44 -5.50 17.31
N VAL A 36 -14.51 -5.86 18.58
CA VAL A 36 -13.85 -5.14 19.68
C VAL A 36 -12.96 -6.08 20.48
N GLY A 37 -11.93 -5.53 21.10
CA GLY A 37 -11.15 -6.22 22.13
C GLY A 37 -11.98 -6.42 23.39
N ASP A 38 -11.90 -7.61 23.99
CA ASP A 38 -12.60 -7.98 25.20
C ASP A 38 -11.66 -8.75 26.15
N ILE A 39 -11.90 -8.64 27.45
CA ILE A 39 -11.19 -9.39 28.48
C ILE A 39 -12.16 -10.44 29.03
N ASP A 40 -11.82 -11.72 28.84
CA ASP A 40 -12.67 -12.80 29.34
C ASP A 40 -12.70 -12.85 30.89
N ARG A 41 -13.58 -13.70 31.45
CA ARG A 41 -13.70 -13.86 32.91
C ARG A 41 -12.40 -14.33 33.61
N ALA A 42 -11.45 -14.88 32.85
CA ALA A 42 -10.15 -15.32 33.35
C ALA A 42 -9.06 -14.25 33.13
N GLY A 43 -9.43 -13.04 32.69
CA GLY A 43 -8.48 -11.95 32.43
C GLY A 43 -7.74 -12.06 31.11
N ARG A 44 -8.14 -12.97 30.20
CA ARG A 44 -7.44 -13.19 28.94
C ARG A 44 -8.01 -12.33 27.82
N PRO A 45 -7.15 -11.67 27.03
CA PRO A 45 -7.60 -10.87 25.90
C PRO A 45 -8.12 -11.76 24.78
N ARG A 46 -9.30 -11.40 24.25
CA ARG A 46 -9.95 -12.04 23.09
C ARG A 46 -10.59 -10.98 22.19
N PHE A 47 -10.88 -11.35 20.96
CA PHE A 47 -11.77 -10.54 20.11
C PHE A 47 -13.21 -10.94 20.37
N SER A 48 -14.13 -9.97 20.23
CA SER A 48 -15.55 -10.28 20.13
C SER A 48 -15.84 -11.09 18.87
N GLU A 49 -17.00 -11.76 18.84
CA GLU A 49 -17.55 -12.25 17.58
C GLU A 49 -17.73 -11.07 16.60
N PRO A 50 -17.41 -11.24 15.30
CA PRO A 50 -17.63 -10.17 14.34
C PRO A 50 -19.13 -9.90 14.15
N ALA A 51 -19.50 -8.63 14.01
CA ALA A 51 -20.83 -8.26 13.57
C ALA A 51 -21.11 -8.75 12.13
N PRO A 52 -22.38 -8.89 11.71
CA PRO A 52 -22.72 -9.08 10.30
C PRO A 52 -22.13 -7.97 9.43
N ILE A 53 -21.60 -8.36 8.27
CA ILE A 53 -21.06 -7.45 7.26
C ILE A 53 -22.20 -6.96 6.37
N GLU A 54 -22.37 -5.65 6.31
CA GLU A 54 -23.11 -5.00 5.23
C GLU A 54 -22.14 -4.65 4.10
N VAL A 55 -21.14 -3.83 4.42
CA VAL A 55 -20.08 -3.41 3.51
C VAL A 55 -18.83 -3.05 4.32
N VAL A 56 -17.64 -3.39 3.83
CA VAL A 56 -16.37 -2.97 4.44
C VAL A 56 -15.45 -2.38 3.36
N PRO A 57 -15.01 -1.11 3.48
CA PRO A 57 -14.04 -0.55 2.54
C PRO A 57 -12.71 -1.32 2.58
N ILE A 58 -12.17 -1.69 1.41
CA ILE A 58 -10.84 -2.33 1.30
C ILE A 58 -9.77 -1.23 1.27
N ARG A 59 -9.63 -0.54 2.40
CA ARG A 59 -8.72 0.60 2.59
C ARG A 59 -7.88 0.44 3.85
N TYR A 60 -6.75 1.13 3.87
CA TYR A 60 -5.77 1.05 4.95
C TYR A 60 -6.28 1.57 6.31
N ASP A 61 -7.26 2.46 6.33
CA ASP A 61 -7.92 2.90 7.56
C ASP A 61 -8.80 1.82 8.22
N TYR A 62 -9.06 0.70 7.54
CA TYR A 62 -9.74 -0.50 8.07
C TYR A 62 -8.77 -1.65 8.37
N ALA A 63 -7.46 -1.42 8.19
CA ALA A 63 -6.41 -2.41 8.36
C ALA A 63 -5.57 -2.16 9.62
N TYR A 64 -4.78 -3.16 10.00
CA TYR A 64 -3.88 -3.06 11.15
C TYR A 64 -2.91 -1.88 11.01
N GLY A 65 -2.79 -1.08 12.06
CA GLY A 65 -1.85 0.04 12.14
C GLY A 65 -2.26 1.14 13.09
N GLY A 66 -1.98 2.38 12.71
CA GLY A 66 -2.30 3.56 13.51
C GLY A 66 -1.22 3.96 14.51
N VAL A 67 -1.65 4.71 15.52
CA VAL A 67 -0.82 5.19 16.63
C VAL A 67 -1.34 4.57 17.93
N ASP A 68 -0.44 4.08 18.78
CA ASP A 68 -0.79 3.76 20.16
C ASP A 68 -0.87 5.04 21.01
N LEU A 69 -2.04 5.68 21.00
CA LEU A 69 -2.31 6.89 21.77
C LEU A 69 -2.24 6.67 23.29
N THR A 70 -2.46 5.44 23.77
CA THR A 70 -2.37 5.12 25.19
C THR A 70 -0.91 5.13 25.63
N ALA A 71 -0.03 4.44 24.89
CA ALA A 71 1.41 4.46 25.16
C ALA A 71 2.00 5.86 24.98
N LEU A 72 1.58 6.60 23.95
CA LEU A 72 1.99 7.98 23.73
C LEU A 72 1.58 8.89 24.90
N GLY A 73 0.35 8.77 25.40
CA GLY A 73 -0.13 9.55 26.55
C GLY A 73 0.60 9.23 27.85
N ARG A 74 0.91 7.95 28.10
CA ARG A 74 1.63 7.52 29.32
C ARG A 74 3.09 7.96 29.34
N ASN A 75 3.76 7.93 28.19
CA ASN A 75 5.21 8.11 28.10
C ASN A 75 5.63 9.46 27.51
N GLY A 76 4.68 10.23 26.95
CA GLY A 76 4.95 11.41 26.15
C GLY A 76 5.59 11.08 24.80
N ASP A 77 5.72 12.08 23.94
CA ASP A 77 6.46 11.95 22.69
C ASP A 77 7.95 12.18 22.93
N LEU A 78 8.66 11.11 23.28
CA LEU A 78 10.10 11.15 23.53
C LEU A 78 10.87 11.72 22.34
N LEU A 79 10.46 11.41 21.10
CA LEU A 79 11.16 11.89 19.90
C LEU A 79 10.84 13.36 19.61
N ALA A 80 9.60 13.82 19.81
CA ALA A 80 9.30 15.24 19.70
C ALA A 80 10.03 16.07 20.76
N GLN A 81 10.23 15.53 21.98
CA GLN A 81 11.02 16.20 23.02
C GLN A 81 12.48 16.40 22.58
N PHE A 82 13.10 15.40 21.94
CA PHE A 82 14.45 15.55 21.38
C PHE A 82 14.48 16.41 20.09
N ALA A 83 13.43 16.37 19.28
CA ALA A 83 13.36 17.09 18.01
C ALA A 83 13.04 18.59 18.18
N GLN A 84 12.30 18.99 19.22
CA GLN A 84 12.08 20.40 19.55
C GLN A 84 13.40 21.15 19.83
N ASP A 85 14.41 20.45 20.34
CA ASP A 85 15.75 21.00 20.57
C ASP A 85 16.61 21.08 19.30
N ALA A 86 16.32 20.26 18.27
CA ALA A 86 17.18 20.08 17.10
C ALA A 86 16.60 20.56 15.76
N ARG A 87 15.27 20.69 15.62
CA ARG A 87 14.60 20.94 14.34
C ARG A 87 13.39 21.87 14.50
N ARG A 88 13.63 23.18 14.38
CA ARG A 88 12.54 24.16 14.19
C ARG A 88 11.89 23.92 12.82
N GLY A 89 10.65 23.42 12.81
CA GLY A 89 9.74 23.60 11.66
C GLY A 89 9.29 22.36 10.90
N THR A 90 9.38 21.15 11.44
CA THR A 90 8.76 19.96 10.82
C THR A 90 7.89 19.24 11.82
N ASP A 91 6.61 19.59 11.85
CA ASP A 91 5.60 18.91 12.66
C ASP A 91 5.14 17.66 11.90
N LEU A 92 5.95 16.61 11.97
CA LEU A 92 5.59 15.31 11.42
C LEU A 92 5.00 14.48 12.57
N LEU A 93 3.67 14.42 12.65
CA LEU A 93 2.94 13.39 13.41
C LEU A 93 3.33 11.94 13.01
N ALA A 94 4.26 11.77 12.06
CA ALA A 94 4.83 10.52 11.59
C ALA A 94 6.12 10.08 12.31
N ASP A 95 6.64 10.85 13.27
CA ASP A 95 7.96 10.60 13.88
C ASP A 95 7.92 10.07 15.32
N THR A 96 6.76 9.63 15.83
CA THR A 96 6.73 8.98 17.16
C THR A 96 6.99 7.47 17.06
N VAL A 97 7.71 6.90 18.04
CA VAL A 97 7.96 5.45 18.13
C VAL A 97 6.68 4.62 18.32
N TYR A 98 5.58 5.28 18.68
CA TYR A 98 4.26 4.68 18.90
C TYR A 98 3.41 4.60 17.64
N HIS A 99 3.94 5.06 16.50
CA HIS A 99 3.29 4.98 15.20
C HIS A 99 3.66 3.72 14.45
N TYR A 100 2.70 3.12 13.73
CA TYR A 100 3.00 1.98 12.89
C TYR A 100 3.51 2.41 11.50
N PRO A 101 4.79 2.20 11.15
CA PRO A 101 5.35 2.82 9.95
C PRO A 101 4.82 2.26 8.62
N ARG A 102 4.23 1.05 8.65
CA ARG A 102 3.63 0.42 7.46
C ARG A 102 2.23 0.96 7.13
N ASN A 103 1.49 1.38 8.14
CA ASN A 103 0.14 1.91 8.00
C ASN A 103 -0.23 2.88 9.14
N PRO A 104 0.20 4.14 9.02
CA PRO A 104 -0.17 5.24 9.88
C PRO A 104 -1.65 5.52 10.14
N CYS A 105 -2.53 5.20 9.18
CA CYS A 105 -3.93 5.60 9.22
C CYS A 105 -4.88 4.50 9.69
N GLY A 106 -4.36 3.28 9.86
CA GLY A 106 -5.11 2.16 10.40
C GLY A 106 -5.35 2.27 11.90
N TYR A 107 -5.72 1.14 12.51
CA TYR A 107 -5.88 1.04 13.95
C TYR A 107 -5.48 -0.34 14.47
N GLY A 108 -5.43 -0.51 15.79
CA GLY A 108 -5.07 -1.76 16.44
C GLY A 108 -3.58 -1.95 16.75
N TYR A 109 -2.68 -1.08 16.29
CA TYR A 109 -1.27 -1.10 16.71
C TYR A 109 -1.13 -0.68 18.17
N LEU A 110 -0.49 -1.54 18.97
CA LEU A 110 -0.25 -1.32 20.39
C LEU A 110 1.21 -1.58 20.74
N MET A 111 1.72 -0.89 21.75
CA MET A 111 2.98 -1.26 22.42
C MET A 111 2.72 -2.39 23.39
N GLU A 112 1.73 -2.24 24.26
CA GLU A 112 1.44 -3.18 25.34
C GLU A 112 -0.01 -3.62 25.27
N LEU A 113 -0.24 -4.91 25.56
CA LEU A 113 -1.56 -5.49 25.64
C LEU A 113 -2.01 -5.53 27.10
N ASP A 114 -2.73 -4.50 27.52
CA ASP A 114 -3.33 -4.41 28.85
C ASP A 114 -4.82 -4.07 28.74
N ALA A 115 -5.54 -4.15 29.86
CA ALA A 115 -6.98 -3.95 29.87
C ALA A 115 -7.39 -2.52 29.42
N GLU A 116 -6.58 -1.51 29.72
CA GLU A 116 -6.86 -0.12 29.34
C GLU A 116 -6.61 0.09 27.84
N SER A 117 -5.55 -0.49 27.28
CA SER A 117 -5.22 -0.35 25.86
C SER A 117 -6.14 -1.18 24.95
N PHE A 118 -6.65 -2.32 25.45
CA PHE A 118 -7.33 -3.33 24.64
C PHE A 118 -8.86 -3.40 24.81
N ALA A 119 -9.40 -3.26 26.02
CA ALA A 119 -10.83 -3.50 26.24
C ALA A 119 -11.69 -2.45 25.53
N GLY A 120 -12.68 -2.89 24.75
CA GLY A 120 -13.56 -2.03 23.95
C GLY A 120 -12.89 -1.42 22.71
N ARG A 121 -11.60 -1.66 22.47
CA ARG A 121 -10.88 -1.10 21.31
C ARG A 121 -11.38 -1.76 20.01
N PRO A 122 -11.69 -0.99 18.95
CA PRO A 122 -11.99 -1.54 17.64
C PRO A 122 -10.84 -2.41 17.10
N ILE A 123 -11.16 -3.55 16.50
CA ILE A 123 -10.19 -4.47 15.87
C ILE A 123 -10.28 -4.34 14.35
N PRO A 124 -9.15 -4.22 13.62
CA PRO A 124 -9.15 -4.04 12.16
C PRO A 124 -10.04 -5.03 11.43
N ASN A 125 -10.76 -4.59 10.41
CA ASN A 125 -11.62 -5.47 9.61
C ASN A 125 -10.83 -6.28 8.58
N LEU A 126 -9.68 -5.78 8.13
CA LEU A 126 -8.92 -6.34 7.01
C LEU A 126 -7.65 -7.06 7.47
N GLU A 127 -7.51 -8.31 7.07
CA GLU A 127 -6.35 -9.16 7.39
C GLU A 127 -5.87 -9.91 6.15
N PHE A 128 -4.55 -10.15 6.05
CA PHE A 128 -4.06 -11.11 5.08
C PHE A 128 -4.32 -12.54 5.58
N PRO A 129 -4.80 -13.48 4.75
CA PRO A 129 -5.05 -14.86 5.19
C PRO A 129 -3.83 -15.57 5.77
N PHE A 130 -2.63 -15.21 5.30
CA PHE A 130 -1.37 -15.79 5.77
C PHE A 130 -0.80 -15.09 7.02
N ASP A 131 -1.41 -13.98 7.44
CA ASP A 131 -0.93 -13.16 8.56
C ASP A 131 -2.08 -12.69 9.47
N PRO A 132 -2.87 -13.63 10.03
CA PRO A 132 -4.07 -13.28 10.79
C PRO A 132 -3.75 -12.56 12.09
N LEU A 133 -4.65 -11.67 12.49
CA LEU A 133 -4.61 -11.00 13.78
C LEU A 133 -5.00 -11.96 14.89
N THR A 134 -4.28 -11.85 15.99
CA THR A 134 -4.65 -12.43 17.27
C THR A 134 -4.43 -11.36 18.33
N PRO A 135 -5.09 -11.43 19.50
CA PRO A 135 -4.91 -10.42 20.54
C PRO A 135 -3.44 -10.18 20.88
N GLN A 136 -2.64 -11.25 20.99
CA GLN A 136 -1.21 -11.20 21.32
C GLN A 136 -0.36 -10.53 20.24
N ARG A 137 -0.84 -10.48 19.00
CA ARG A 137 -0.10 -9.90 17.87
C ARG A 137 -0.41 -8.42 17.63
N LEU A 138 -1.42 -7.86 18.31
CA LEU A 138 -1.70 -6.42 18.24
C LEU A 138 -0.64 -5.59 18.97
N ALA A 139 -0.04 -6.15 20.02
CA ALA A 139 1.00 -5.50 20.79
C ALA A 139 2.39 -5.96 20.33
N VAL A 140 3.27 -5.00 20.00
CA VAL A 140 4.66 -5.30 19.59
C VAL A 140 5.64 -5.36 20.76
N GLY A 141 5.18 -5.03 21.96
CA GLY A 141 5.91 -5.09 23.23
C GLY A 141 6.85 -3.92 23.47
N LYS A 142 7.64 -3.50 22.47
CA LYS A 142 8.65 -2.45 22.63
C LYS A 142 8.74 -1.56 21.39
N PRO A 143 9.19 -0.29 21.55
CA PRO A 143 9.60 0.56 20.44
C PRO A 143 10.53 -0.15 19.45
N PHE A 144 10.45 0.22 18.17
CA PHE A 144 11.27 -0.32 17.08
C PHE A 144 11.06 -1.80 16.73
N ARG A 145 10.17 -2.54 17.42
CA ARG A 145 9.82 -3.93 17.04
C ARG A 145 8.71 -4.02 15.98
N TRP A 146 8.39 -2.92 15.31
CA TRP A 146 7.28 -2.83 14.36
C TRP A 146 7.38 -3.86 13.22
N ILE A 147 8.58 -4.31 12.83
CA ILE A 147 8.71 -5.29 11.74
C ILE A 147 8.07 -6.64 12.07
N HIS A 148 7.92 -6.97 13.36
CA HIS A 148 7.31 -8.21 13.88
C HIS A 148 5.77 -8.12 13.94
N ALA A 149 5.22 -6.92 13.76
CA ALA A 149 3.79 -6.69 13.79
C ALA A 149 3.10 -7.23 12.52
N PRO A 150 1.81 -7.55 12.59
CA PRO A 150 1.00 -7.96 11.44
C PRO A 150 1.05 -6.99 10.26
N LEU A 151 1.04 -7.49 9.04
CA LEU A 151 0.99 -6.66 7.84
C LEU A 151 -0.38 -6.00 7.67
N PRO A 152 -0.43 -4.71 7.28
CA PRO A 152 -1.68 -4.04 6.94
C PRO A 152 -2.22 -4.58 5.61
N ALA A 153 -3.45 -5.12 5.61
CA ALA A 153 -4.08 -5.62 4.40
C ALA A 153 -4.82 -4.51 3.63
N GLY A 154 -4.56 -4.39 2.33
CA GLY A 154 -5.26 -3.46 1.45
C GLY A 154 -4.78 -3.55 0.00
N TRP A 155 -5.59 -3.06 -0.94
CA TRP A 155 -5.24 -2.99 -2.37
C TRP A 155 -5.22 -1.57 -2.94
N ASP A 156 -5.65 -0.59 -2.14
CA ASP A 156 -5.73 0.81 -2.53
C ASP A 156 -4.33 1.46 -2.55
N TYR A 157 -4.31 2.76 -2.85
CA TYR A 157 -3.19 3.65 -2.65
C TYR A 157 -2.59 3.47 -1.25
N GLN A 158 -1.28 3.35 -1.22
CA GLN A 158 -0.50 3.49 0.00
C GLN A 158 0.29 4.82 -0.13
N SER A 159 0.66 5.49 0.96
CA SER A 159 1.47 6.73 0.89
C SER A 159 2.97 6.48 0.71
N MET A 160 3.66 7.37 -0.02
CA MET A 160 5.12 7.34 -0.17
C MET A 160 5.87 7.53 1.15
N ALA A 161 5.22 8.16 2.14
CA ALA A 161 5.78 8.37 3.48
C ALA A 161 5.76 7.10 4.36
N TRP A 162 5.22 5.98 3.86
CA TRP A 162 5.11 4.75 4.64
C TRP A 162 6.18 3.74 4.22
N PHE A 163 6.56 2.86 5.13
CA PHE A 163 7.36 1.69 4.79
C PHE A 163 6.56 0.75 3.84
N PRO A 164 7.18 0.18 2.79
CA PRO A 164 8.61 0.17 2.47
C PRO A 164 9.11 1.34 1.62
N ARG A 165 8.26 2.28 1.21
CA ARG A 165 8.65 3.23 0.15
C ARG A 165 9.55 4.35 0.59
N LEU A 166 9.28 4.92 1.76
CA LEU A 166 10.16 5.94 2.34
C LEU A 166 11.60 5.40 2.48
N ALA A 167 11.74 4.09 2.74
CA ALA A 167 13.03 3.42 2.86
C ALA A 167 13.82 3.36 1.53
N TYR A 168 13.19 3.44 0.36
CA TYR A 168 13.90 3.57 -0.92
C TYR A 168 14.60 4.93 -1.09
N LEU A 169 14.25 5.92 -0.27
CA LEU A 169 15.00 7.18 -0.14
C LEU A 169 16.10 7.10 0.94
N GLY A 170 16.32 5.91 1.51
CA GLY A 170 17.20 5.66 2.65
C GLY A 170 16.69 6.23 3.98
N LEU A 171 15.38 6.51 4.06
CA LEU A 171 14.71 7.04 5.24
C LEU A 171 13.92 5.93 5.95
N ALA A 172 14.49 4.73 6.05
CA ALA A 172 13.86 3.59 6.68
C ALA A 172 13.61 3.87 8.18
N PRO A 173 12.40 3.56 8.72
CA PRO A 173 12.16 3.65 10.16
C PRO A 173 13.10 2.73 10.92
N SER A 174 13.70 3.24 12.00
CA SER A 174 14.54 2.43 12.89
C SER A 174 13.79 1.18 13.34
N CYS A 175 14.47 0.04 13.30
CA CYS A 175 13.88 -1.24 13.71
C CYS A 175 14.88 -2.13 14.45
N GLN A 176 14.35 -2.96 15.35
CA GLN A 176 15.06 -4.07 15.97
C GLN A 176 14.68 -5.35 15.23
N SER A 177 15.60 -5.85 14.40
CA SER A 177 15.30 -6.96 13.52
C SER A 177 15.33 -8.33 14.20
N ASP A 178 16.14 -8.49 15.25
CA ASP A 178 16.45 -9.81 15.85
C ASP A 178 16.83 -10.86 14.81
N GLY A 179 17.51 -10.44 13.73
CA GLY A 179 17.88 -11.32 12.60
C GLY A 179 16.74 -11.65 11.62
N LYS A 180 15.53 -11.11 11.82
CA LYS A 180 14.40 -11.27 10.88
C LYS A 180 14.40 -10.19 9.80
N LEU A 181 14.00 -10.57 8.60
CA LEU A 181 13.70 -9.62 7.54
C LEU A 181 12.29 -9.06 7.71
N PRO A 182 11.99 -7.85 7.20
CA PRO A 182 10.61 -7.40 7.06
C PRO A 182 9.81 -8.40 6.21
N ALA A 183 8.57 -8.66 6.60
CA ALA A 183 7.70 -9.60 5.88
C ALA A 183 7.51 -9.21 4.39
N GLU A 184 7.57 -7.92 4.06
CA GLU A 184 7.55 -7.44 2.67
C GLU A 184 8.74 -7.96 1.87
N VAL A 185 9.93 -8.07 2.47
CA VAL A 185 11.13 -8.61 1.83
C VAL A 185 11.00 -10.12 1.66
N GLU A 186 10.55 -10.83 2.70
CA GLU A 186 10.35 -12.29 2.65
C GLU A 186 9.36 -12.69 1.56
N ARG A 187 8.38 -11.83 1.26
CA ARG A 187 7.37 -12.02 0.21
C ARG A 187 7.78 -11.52 -1.17
N GLY A 188 8.96 -10.91 -1.29
CA GLY A 188 9.41 -10.29 -2.54
C GLY A 188 8.60 -9.06 -2.94
N TRP A 189 7.96 -8.39 -1.99
CA TRP A 189 7.22 -7.14 -2.18
C TRP A 189 8.10 -5.90 -2.01
N ALA A 190 9.28 -6.08 -1.39
CA ALA A 190 10.30 -5.05 -1.23
C ALA A 190 11.70 -5.63 -1.54
N ALA A 191 12.64 -4.75 -1.91
CA ALA A 191 14.02 -5.12 -2.14
C ALA A 191 14.69 -5.66 -0.87
N ARG A 192 15.65 -6.59 -1.03
CA ARG A 192 16.32 -7.25 0.10
C ARG A 192 17.13 -6.31 0.97
N ASP A 193 17.65 -5.24 0.38
CA ASP A 193 18.48 -4.23 1.00
C ASP A 193 17.68 -3.02 1.50
N VAL A 194 16.34 -3.07 1.49
CA VAL A 194 15.47 -1.90 1.77
C VAL A 194 15.74 -1.20 3.12
N LEU A 195 16.20 -1.94 4.14
CA LEU A 195 16.55 -1.37 5.44
C LEU A 195 17.96 -0.76 5.52
N SER A 196 18.80 -1.01 4.51
CA SER A 196 20.22 -0.63 4.45
C SER A 196 20.54 0.37 3.34
N ILE A 197 19.52 0.87 2.63
CA ILE A 197 19.70 1.90 1.60
C ILE A 197 20.19 3.19 2.29
N PRO A 198 21.33 3.77 1.88
CA PRO A 198 21.79 5.05 2.42
C PRO A 198 20.82 6.18 2.09
N PRO A 199 20.62 7.16 3.00
CA PRO A 199 19.81 8.33 2.71
C PRO A 199 20.29 9.09 1.47
N LEU A 200 19.36 9.49 0.59
CA LEU A 200 19.71 10.15 -0.68
C LEU A 200 20.55 11.43 -0.51
N TYR A 201 20.38 12.16 0.61
CA TYR A 201 21.17 13.36 0.88
C TYR A 201 22.63 13.08 1.23
N GLN A 202 22.98 11.83 1.58
CA GLN A 202 24.37 11.43 1.84
C GLN A 202 25.13 11.08 0.56
N ASP A 203 24.40 10.69 -0.51
CA ASP A 203 24.96 10.47 -1.84
C ASP A 203 23.98 10.98 -2.92
N PRO A 204 23.99 12.30 -3.20
CA PRO A 204 23.12 12.89 -4.22
C PRO A 204 23.37 12.37 -5.64
N GLY A 205 24.50 11.70 -5.89
CA GLY A 205 24.84 11.07 -7.16
C GLY A 205 24.30 9.65 -7.32
N ALA A 206 23.77 9.04 -6.25
CA ALA A 206 23.18 7.72 -6.30
C ALA A 206 21.94 7.69 -7.21
N PRO A 207 21.76 6.65 -8.04
CA PRO A 207 20.55 6.50 -8.84
C PRO A 207 19.29 6.47 -7.97
N LEU A 208 18.28 7.26 -8.35
CA LEU A 208 17.00 7.25 -7.67
C LEU A 208 16.31 5.88 -7.83
N ARG A 209 15.94 5.29 -6.70
CA ARG A 209 15.19 4.02 -6.63
C ARG A 209 13.73 4.29 -6.94
N LEU A 210 13.30 4.03 -8.19
CA LEU A 210 11.97 4.37 -8.68
C LEU A 210 10.84 3.63 -7.95
N GLU A 211 11.15 2.58 -7.19
CA GLU A 211 10.22 1.87 -6.31
C GLU A 211 9.59 2.80 -5.26
N TYR A 212 10.27 3.87 -4.86
CA TYR A 212 9.70 4.93 -4.01
C TYR A 212 8.43 5.56 -4.62
N ALA A 213 8.40 5.74 -5.94
CA ALA A 213 7.31 6.39 -6.66
C ALA A 213 6.13 5.44 -6.98
N GLN A 214 6.26 4.15 -6.67
CA GLN A 214 5.20 3.18 -6.90
C GLN A 214 4.08 3.36 -5.88
N VAL A 215 2.89 3.76 -6.33
CA VAL A 215 1.76 4.06 -5.42
C VAL A 215 0.84 2.86 -5.13
N ALA A 216 1.01 1.75 -5.86
CA ALA A 216 0.28 0.53 -5.57
C ALA A 216 0.68 -0.06 -4.21
N SER A 217 -0.30 -0.62 -3.50
CA SER A 217 -0.10 -1.44 -2.30
C SER A 217 1.05 -2.47 -2.48
N PRO A 218 1.87 -2.76 -1.46
CA PRO A 218 2.88 -3.81 -1.53
C PRO A 218 2.30 -5.13 -2.04
N GLY A 219 3.01 -5.75 -2.98
CA GLY A 219 2.52 -6.96 -3.66
C GLY A 219 1.45 -6.74 -4.73
N MET A 220 0.96 -5.52 -4.95
CA MET A 220 0.10 -5.15 -6.10
C MET A 220 0.90 -4.46 -7.23
N SER A 221 2.18 -4.15 -7.00
CA SER A 221 3.09 -3.71 -8.06
C SER A 221 3.62 -4.90 -8.84
N VAL A 222 3.48 -4.86 -10.16
CA VAL A 222 3.89 -5.91 -11.08
C VAL A 222 4.57 -5.28 -12.30
N SER A 223 5.56 -5.95 -12.88
CA SER A 223 6.29 -5.47 -14.06
C SER A 223 5.79 -6.08 -15.37
N ASP A 224 4.92 -7.08 -15.32
CA ASP A 224 4.57 -7.95 -16.44
C ASP A 224 3.07 -7.96 -16.76
N LEU A 225 2.38 -6.83 -16.56
CA LEU A 225 0.96 -6.72 -16.85
C LEU A 225 0.72 -6.55 -18.36
N ALA A 226 0.23 -7.60 -19.01
CA ALA A 226 -0.10 -7.58 -20.43
C ALA A 226 -1.26 -6.60 -20.72
N PRO A 227 -1.27 -5.97 -21.91
CA PRO A 227 -2.50 -5.43 -22.49
C PRO A 227 -3.56 -6.55 -22.56
N ASP A 228 -4.83 -6.20 -22.45
CA ASP A 228 -5.96 -7.17 -22.51
C ASP A 228 -5.99 -8.24 -21.39
N VAL A 229 -5.19 -8.08 -20.33
CA VAL A 229 -5.20 -9.04 -19.22
C VAL A 229 -6.60 -9.15 -18.59
N TYR A 230 -7.01 -10.39 -18.32
CA TYR A 230 -8.24 -10.71 -17.64
C TYR A 230 -8.13 -10.44 -16.13
N PHE A 231 -9.12 -9.75 -15.58
CA PHE A 231 -9.33 -9.54 -14.15
C PHE A 231 -10.54 -10.33 -13.67
N GLU A 232 -10.40 -11.00 -12.54
CA GLU A 232 -11.50 -11.58 -11.77
C GLU A 232 -11.44 -11.03 -10.34
N LEU A 233 -12.51 -10.37 -9.90
CA LEU A 233 -12.66 -9.87 -8.56
C LEU A 233 -13.81 -10.59 -7.86
N ARG A 234 -13.63 -10.97 -6.60
CA ARG A 234 -14.65 -11.69 -5.81
C ARG A 234 -15.04 -10.91 -4.57
N ASN A 235 -16.34 -10.88 -4.31
CA ASN A 235 -16.96 -10.21 -3.17
C ASN A 235 -16.66 -8.70 -3.10
N VAL A 236 -16.47 -8.02 -4.24
CA VAL A 236 -16.15 -6.58 -4.30
C VAL A 236 -17.18 -5.71 -5.03
N HIS A 237 -18.30 -6.29 -5.44
CA HIS A 237 -19.35 -5.59 -6.19
C HIS A 237 -20.72 -5.90 -5.58
N PRO A 238 -21.59 -4.91 -5.31
CA PRO A 238 -22.80 -5.10 -4.50
C PRO A 238 -23.73 -6.19 -5.03
N ASN A 239 -23.88 -6.28 -6.36
CA ASN A 239 -24.84 -7.18 -7.00
C ASN A 239 -24.19 -8.39 -7.70
N ARG A 240 -22.86 -8.55 -7.62
CA ARG A 240 -22.13 -9.57 -8.39
C ARG A 240 -21.03 -10.18 -7.54
N GLN A 241 -21.22 -11.42 -7.09
CA GLN A 241 -20.21 -12.13 -6.31
C GLN A 241 -18.88 -12.27 -7.05
N VAL A 242 -18.95 -12.42 -8.37
CA VAL A 242 -17.79 -12.42 -9.26
C VAL A 242 -17.97 -11.26 -10.25
N TYR A 243 -17.01 -10.34 -10.26
CA TYR A 243 -16.93 -9.23 -11.20
C TYR A 243 -15.68 -9.39 -12.05
N SER A 244 -15.84 -9.57 -13.36
CA SER A 244 -14.72 -9.84 -14.26
C SER A 244 -14.76 -8.99 -15.51
N PHE A 245 -13.59 -8.66 -16.05
CA PHE A 245 -13.42 -7.85 -17.25
C PHE A 245 -12.02 -8.05 -17.85
N HIS A 246 -11.84 -7.62 -19.09
CA HIS A 246 -10.52 -7.48 -19.71
C HIS A 246 -10.11 -6.00 -19.72
N LEU A 247 -8.80 -5.73 -19.64
CA LEU A 247 -8.30 -4.39 -19.99
C LEU A 247 -8.59 -4.09 -21.48
N PRO A 248 -8.62 -2.82 -21.92
CA PRO A 248 -9.01 -2.45 -23.29
C PRO A 248 -8.18 -3.07 -24.44
N GLY A 249 -7.07 -3.74 -24.16
CA GLY A 249 -6.21 -4.40 -25.15
C GLY A 249 -5.50 -3.48 -26.16
N GLU A 250 -5.89 -2.22 -26.23
CA GLU A 250 -5.25 -1.19 -27.04
C GLU A 250 -3.97 -0.70 -26.37
N VAL A 251 -2.92 -0.54 -27.18
CA VAL A 251 -1.62 0.01 -26.79
C VAL A 251 -1.39 1.28 -27.60
N PRO A 252 -0.99 2.39 -26.96
CA PRO A 252 -0.67 3.60 -27.70
C PRO A 252 0.64 3.41 -28.47
N ARG A 253 0.65 3.75 -29.74
CA ARG A 253 1.87 4.04 -30.51
C ARG A 253 2.10 5.52 -30.50
N VAL A 254 3.21 5.93 -29.90
CA VAL A 254 3.56 7.34 -29.78
C VAL A 254 4.77 7.63 -30.64
N THR A 255 4.70 8.67 -31.44
CA THR A 255 5.86 9.18 -32.18
C THR A 255 6.17 10.60 -31.73
N LEU A 256 7.45 10.88 -31.47
CA LEU A 256 7.95 12.14 -30.92
C LEU A 256 8.97 12.77 -31.87
N GLU A 257 8.90 14.08 -32.08
CA GLU A 257 9.96 14.84 -32.75
C GLU A 257 11.05 15.19 -31.72
N LEU A 258 12.11 14.39 -31.65
CA LEU A 258 13.13 14.52 -30.59
C LEU A 258 14.10 15.72 -30.77
N ALA A 259 14.01 16.43 -31.90
CA ALA A 259 14.71 17.69 -32.13
C ALA A 259 13.95 18.52 -33.18
N PRO A 260 13.89 19.87 -33.06
CA PRO A 260 13.15 20.70 -33.99
C PRO A 260 13.57 20.47 -35.45
N GLY A 261 12.58 20.22 -36.32
CA GLY A 261 12.77 19.97 -37.75
C GLY A 261 13.22 18.55 -38.09
N ARG A 262 13.27 17.61 -37.13
CA ARG A 262 13.64 16.22 -37.39
C ARG A 262 12.43 15.32 -37.60
N ALA A 263 12.68 14.15 -38.18
CA ALA A 263 11.66 13.13 -38.35
C ALA A 263 11.11 12.64 -37.00
N LEU A 264 9.81 12.32 -36.98
CA LEU A 264 9.16 11.69 -35.85
C LEU A 264 9.79 10.31 -35.59
N THR A 265 10.17 10.06 -34.34
CA THR A 265 10.74 8.80 -33.87
C THR A 265 9.72 8.05 -33.03
N GLU A 266 9.54 6.76 -33.25
CA GLU A 266 8.64 5.94 -32.42
C GLU A 266 9.24 5.79 -31.02
N ALA A 267 8.42 6.10 -30.00
CA ALA A 267 8.77 6.00 -28.60
C ALA A 267 8.21 4.71 -28.01
N GLU A 268 8.92 4.14 -27.04
CA GLU A 268 8.49 2.90 -26.39
C GLU A 268 7.35 3.20 -25.41
N SER A 269 6.23 2.50 -25.57
CA SER A 269 5.06 2.65 -24.71
C SER A 269 5.09 1.67 -23.53
N HIS A 270 4.92 2.22 -22.34
CA HIS A 270 4.96 1.52 -21.06
C HIS A 270 3.63 1.68 -20.33
N LEU A 271 3.02 0.58 -19.92
CA LEU A 271 1.87 0.59 -19.02
C LEU A 271 2.35 0.94 -17.61
N CYS A 272 2.00 2.12 -17.12
CA CYS A 272 2.49 2.65 -15.84
C CYS A 272 1.59 2.27 -14.67
N SER A 273 0.28 2.41 -14.84
CA SER A 273 -0.66 2.13 -13.76
C SER A 273 -2.02 1.66 -14.27
N VAL A 274 -2.65 0.82 -13.46
CA VAL A 274 -4.03 0.39 -13.61
C VAL A 274 -4.75 0.65 -12.29
N VAL A 275 -5.85 1.40 -12.37
CA VAL A 275 -6.75 1.66 -11.25
C VAL A 275 -8.09 1.03 -11.58
N VAL A 276 -8.53 0.10 -10.73
CA VAL A 276 -9.81 -0.58 -10.89
C VAL A 276 -10.78 -0.10 -9.82
N ARG A 277 -11.96 0.34 -10.23
CA ARG A 277 -13.08 0.74 -9.36
C ARG A 277 -14.29 -0.11 -9.73
N PRO A 278 -14.52 -1.26 -9.06
CA PRO A 278 -15.63 -2.15 -9.38
C PRO A 278 -17.00 -1.46 -9.30
N VAL A 279 -17.10 -0.45 -8.44
CA VAL A 279 -18.22 0.49 -8.37
C VAL A 279 -17.61 1.88 -8.54
N PRO A 280 -17.96 2.65 -9.59
CA PRO A 280 -19.09 2.46 -10.52
C PRO A 280 -18.86 1.50 -11.70
N GLY A 281 -17.73 0.79 -11.78
CA GLY A 281 -17.39 -0.08 -12.91
C GLY A 281 -16.38 0.57 -13.86
N GLU A 282 -15.38 1.25 -13.30
CA GLU A 282 -14.41 2.04 -14.02
C GLU A 282 -13.01 1.41 -13.95
N VAL A 283 -12.27 1.52 -15.06
CA VAL A 283 -10.86 1.18 -15.12
C VAL A 283 -10.10 2.36 -15.71
N VAL A 284 -9.09 2.85 -15.00
CA VAL A 284 -8.17 3.87 -15.50
C VAL A 284 -6.84 3.23 -15.79
N VAL A 285 -6.37 3.38 -17.02
CA VAL A 285 -5.10 2.85 -17.50
C VAL A 285 -4.22 4.04 -17.88
N VAL A 286 -3.03 4.14 -17.27
CA VAL A 286 -2.07 5.20 -17.58
C VAL A 286 -0.90 4.61 -18.34
N TRP A 287 -0.65 5.15 -19.52
CA TRP A 287 0.50 4.83 -20.35
C TRP A 287 1.50 5.98 -20.34
N SER A 288 2.79 5.66 -20.42
CA SER A 288 3.84 6.62 -20.74
C SER A 288 4.59 6.17 -21.98
N ALA A 289 4.99 7.12 -22.83
CA ALA A 289 5.91 6.86 -23.91
C ALA A 289 7.27 7.45 -23.57
N ARG A 290 8.33 6.69 -23.81
CA ARG A 290 9.70 7.04 -23.41
C ARG A 290 10.62 6.92 -24.61
N ALA A 291 11.47 7.91 -24.81
CA ALA A 291 12.49 7.91 -25.85
C ALA A 291 13.75 8.61 -25.32
N PRO A 292 14.95 8.06 -25.59
CA PRO A 292 16.19 8.71 -25.22
C PRO A 292 16.40 9.97 -26.07
N VAL A 293 16.84 11.05 -25.44
CA VAL A 293 17.26 12.29 -26.10
C VAL A 293 18.74 12.52 -25.85
N ALA A 294 19.45 12.99 -26.88
CA ALA A 294 20.90 13.20 -26.80
C ALA A 294 21.30 14.49 -26.06
N LEU A 295 20.33 15.38 -25.84
CA LEU A 295 20.53 16.69 -25.20
C LEU A 295 19.39 16.93 -24.22
N ASP A 296 19.69 17.65 -23.15
CA ASP A 296 18.67 18.17 -22.25
C ASP A 296 17.85 19.23 -22.98
N LEU A 297 16.52 19.03 -22.96
CA LEU A 297 15.57 19.96 -23.56
C LEU A 297 15.17 21.01 -22.52
N THR A 298 15.13 22.28 -22.93
CA THR A 298 14.53 23.33 -22.09
C THR A 298 13.02 23.11 -21.95
N GLU A 299 12.38 23.71 -20.93
CA GLU A 299 10.92 23.63 -20.78
C GLU A 299 10.15 24.14 -22.01
N GLU A 300 10.67 25.20 -22.65
CA GLU A 300 10.13 25.72 -23.90
C GLU A 300 10.24 24.70 -25.04
N GLN A 301 11.39 24.04 -25.17
CA GLN A 301 11.58 22.99 -26.17
C GLN A 301 10.66 21.80 -25.91
N MET A 302 10.52 21.35 -24.66
CA MET A 302 9.61 20.27 -24.25
C MET A 302 8.16 20.59 -24.56
N SER A 303 7.73 21.83 -24.32
CA SER A 303 6.37 22.29 -24.59
C SER A 303 6.03 22.33 -26.08
N ASN A 304 7.05 22.53 -26.93
CA ASN A 304 6.92 22.63 -28.37
C ASN A 304 7.18 21.31 -29.13
N LEU A 305 7.47 20.20 -28.42
CA LEU A 305 7.67 18.90 -29.06
C LEU A 305 6.40 18.43 -29.79
N ARG A 306 6.53 18.20 -31.09
CA ARG A 306 5.46 17.54 -31.85
C ARG A 306 5.35 16.08 -31.44
N ARG A 307 4.12 15.66 -31.20
CA ARG A 307 3.78 14.29 -30.82
C ARG A 307 2.53 13.83 -31.55
N GLU A 308 2.54 12.59 -32.00
CA GLU A 308 1.34 11.89 -32.47
C GLU A 308 1.11 10.67 -31.59
N VAL A 309 -0.15 10.44 -31.23
CA VAL A 309 -0.58 9.27 -30.47
C VAL A 309 -1.64 8.55 -31.29
N ARG A 310 -1.40 7.27 -31.60
CA ARG A 310 -2.36 6.40 -32.27
C ARG A 310 -2.62 5.18 -31.40
N TRP A 311 -3.87 4.78 -31.26
CA TRP A 311 -4.23 3.57 -30.53
C TRP A 311 -4.27 2.40 -31.50
N THR A 312 -3.60 1.31 -31.15
CA THR A 312 -3.60 0.07 -31.94
C THR A 312 -3.93 -1.09 -31.03
N SER A 313 -4.72 -2.05 -31.51
CA SER A 313 -4.91 -3.31 -30.78
C SER A 313 -3.57 -4.00 -30.58
N ALA A 314 -3.33 -4.53 -29.36
CA ALA A 314 -2.15 -5.33 -29.11
C ALA A 314 -2.10 -6.51 -30.11
N PRO A 315 -0.92 -6.88 -30.62
CA PRO A 315 -0.77 -8.12 -31.38
C PRO A 315 -1.20 -9.29 -30.47
N ARG A 316 -2.17 -10.08 -30.96
CA ARG A 316 -2.68 -11.27 -30.26
C ARG A 316 -1.62 -12.35 -30.13
#